data_AF-A0A938MQR9-F1
#
_entry.id   AF-A0A938MQR9-F1
#
_cell.length_a   1.000
_cell.length_b   1.000
_cell.length_c   1.000
_cell.angle_alpha   90.00
_cell.angle_beta   90.00
_cell.angle_gamma   90.00
#
_symmetry.space_group_name_H-M   'P 1'
#
loop_
_entity.id
_entity.type
_entity.pdbx_description
1 polymer ?
#
loop_
_entity_poly.entity_id
_entity_poly.type
_entity_poly.pdbx_seq_one_letter_code
_entity_poly.pdbx_strand_id
1 'polypeptide(L)'
;MRSIWFLLCVVTCALCPRLVRGDGMVFQLPPDGHWVRFDIEGTGSGPDEDGGQSVNLKGTLTISSVGATDVQGERCRWIEIVLEARRDGQAFTEVGKLLVPERHVGRDQRPLEHFVEAWHKHSMLNDGAPRQIKDLDHSTGGHRNVLRTVLRHPFENPTVLPKAEVECKLGKLECEGIAATVKEANEASNIVYESSFVIRLHDKSPCGVVSWQASNVVSRDGRTLQKTTVAMILSDCGTDAKSIMGEPK
;
A
#
# COMPACT_ATOMS: atom_id res chain seq x y z
N MET A 1 -31.68 -12.85 -58.34
CA MET A 1 -30.96 -13.82 -57.48
C MET A 1 -29.59 -13.24 -57.14
N ARG A 2 -29.21 -13.26 -55.84
CA ARG A 2 -27.85 -13.07 -55.28
C ARG A 2 -27.32 -11.62 -55.29
N SER A 3 -26.79 -11.03 -54.22
CA SER A 3 -26.38 -11.50 -52.89
C SER A 3 -26.34 -10.33 -51.90
N ILE A 4 -27.00 -10.51 -50.76
CA ILE A 4 -26.90 -9.69 -49.54
C ILE A 4 -25.70 -10.22 -48.75
N TRP A 5 -24.52 -9.61 -48.84
CA TRP A 5 -23.34 -10.00 -48.02
C TRP A 5 -22.37 -8.83 -47.87
N PHE A 6 -22.74 -7.79 -47.12
CA PHE A 6 -21.79 -6.75 -46.66
C PHE A 6 -22.33 -6.08 -45.39
N LEU A 7 -22.31 -6.80 -44.27
CA LEU A 7 -22.49 -6.20 -42.94
C LEU A 7 -22.11 -7.21 -41.85
N LEU A 8 -20.81 -7.43 -41.69
CA LEU A 8 -20.25 -8.03 -40.47
C LEU A 8 -18.75 -7.71 -40.37
N CYS A 9 -18.39 -6.41 -40.35
CA CYS A 9 -17.11 -6.03 -39.75
C CYS A 9 -17.28 -6.15 -38.24
N VAL A 10 -16.99 -7.36 -37.79
CA VAL A 10 -16.83 -7.81 -36.42
C VAL A 10 -16.03 -6.77 -35.62
N VAL A 11 -16.75 -5.97 -34.84
CA VAL A 11 -16.24 -5.18 -33.72
C VAL A 11 -15.96 -6.17 -32.59
N THR A 12 -14.91 -6.98 -32.71
CA THR A 12 -14.29 -7.69 -31.58
C THR A 12 -12.96 -7.05 -31.25
N CYS A 13 -12.99 -5.77 -30.89
CA CYS A 13 -12.08 -5.28 -29.83
C CYS A 13 -12.80 -5.50 -28.49
N ALA A 14 -13.19 -6.75 -28.23
CA ALA A 14 -13.61 -7.17 -26.92
C ALA A 14 -12.40 -6.99 -26.00
N LEU A 15 -12.40 -5.86 -25.29
CA LEU A 15 -12.34 -5.88 -23.84
C LEU A 15 -11.43 -6.97 -23.29
N CYS A 16 -10.13 -6.87 -23.59
CA CYS A 16 -9.17 -7.34 -22.62
C CYS A 16 -9.15 -6.23 -21.56
N PRO A 17 -9.80 -6.37 -20.39
CA PRO A 17 -9.38 -5.58 -19.25
C PRO A 17 -7.91 -5.95 -19.07
N ARG A 18 -7.01 -5.08 -19.53
CA ARG A 18 -5.61 -5.17 -19.17
C ARG A 18 -5.63 -4.88 -17.69
N LEU A 19 -5.78 -5.90 -16.86
CA LEU A 19 -5.78 -5.76 -15.41
C LEU A 19 -4.47 -5.12 -15.02
N VAL A 20 -4.58 -3.85 -14.63
CA VAL A 20 -3.48 -2.91 -14.56
C VAL A 20 -2.69 -3.18 -13.26
N ARG A 21 -1.71 -4.12 -13.23
CA ARG A 21 -0.87 -4.59 -12.09
C ARG A 21 -0.08 -3.52 -11.30
N GLY A 22 -0.68 -2.90 -10.27
CA GLY A 22 0.09 -2.35 -9.15
C GLY A 22 0.44 -3.46 -8.14
N ASP A 23 1.52 -3.32 -7.38
CA ASP A 23 1.94 -4.38 -6.45
C ASP A 23 2.05 -3.92 -4.97
N GLY A 24 1.66 -2.67 -4.70
CA GLY A 24 1.50 -2.10 -3.35
C GLY A 24 0.05 -2.20 -2.81
N MET A 25 -0.26 -1.45 -1.75
CA MET A 25 -1.65 -1.33 -1.27
C MET A 25 -2.51 -0.38 -2.10
N VAL A 26 -1.89 0.40 -2.99
CA VAL A 26 -2.58 1.28 -3.95
C VAL A 26 -2.35 0.71 -5.35
N PHE A 27 -3.27 -0.13 -5.79
CA PHE A 27 -3.27 -0.69 -7.15
C PHE A 27 -3.79 0.33 -8.17
N GLN A 28 -4.74 1.14 -7.73
CA GLN A 28 -5.26 2.31 -8.43
C GLN A 28 -5.48 3.42 -7.41
N LEU A 29 -5.39 4.69 -7.84
CA LEU A 29 -5.74 5.82 -6.99
C LEU A 29 -7.23 5.77 -6.63
N PRO A 30 -7.59 5.90 -5.34
CA PRO A 30 -8.95 6.25 -4.98
C PRO A 30 -9.34 7.55 -5.71
N PRO A 31 -10.57 7.68 -6.23
CA PRO A 31 -11.03 8.94 -6.81
C PRO A 31 -10.92 10.09 -5.80
N ASP A 32 -10.93 11.34 -6.27
CA ASP A 32 -10.84 12.48 -5.36
C ASP A 32 -11.92 12.44 -4.28
N GLY A 33 -11.54 12.83 -3.05
CA GLY A 33 -12.42 12.78 -1.89
C GLY A 33 -12.81 11.36 -1.47
N HIS A 34 -12.27 10.30 -2.06
CA HIS A 34 -12.54 8.93 -1.62
C HIS A 34 -11.47 8.44 -0.65
N TRP A 35 -11.87 7.49 0.20
CA TRP A 35 -10.99 6.82 1.14
C TRP A 35 -11.32 5.34 1.23
N VAL A 36 -10.31 4.55 1.61
CA VAL A 36 -10.42 3.12 1.93
C VAL A 36 -9.79 2.87 3.28
N ARG A 37 -10.35 1.95 4.07
CA ARG A 37 -9.85 1.57 5.38
C ARG A 37 -9.66 0.06 5.47
N PHE A 38 -8.54 -0.32 6.05
CA PHE A 38 -8.18 -1.71 6.32
C PHE A 38 -8.07 -1.92 7.83
N ASP A 39 -8.57 -3.05 8.31
CA ASP A 39 -8.23 -3.55 9.64
C ASP A 39 -6.86 -4.21 9.56
N ILE A 40 -5.98 -3.91 10.52
CA ILE A 40 -4.62 -4.42 10.61
C ILE A 40 -4.51 -5.36 11.79
N GLU A 41 -3.91 -6.53 11.54
CA GLU A 41 -3.40 -7.40 12.59
C GLU A 41 -1.98 -7.81 12.25
N GLY A 42 -1.09 -7.77 13.23
CA GLY A 42 0.29 -8.17 13.04
C GLY A 42 0.95 -8.66 14.31
N THR A 43 1.94 -9.51 14.13
CA THR A 43 2.75 -10.08 15.20
C THR A 43 4.22 -10.00 14.82
N GLY A 44 5.09 -9.91 15.81
CA GLY A 44 6.52 -9.95 15.65
C GLY A 44 7.17 -10.76 16.74
N SER A 45 8.18 -11.55 16.40
CA SER A 45 9.02 -12.28 17.34
C SER A 45 10.49 -11.87 17.19
N GLY A 46 11.19 -11.77 18.31
CA GLY A 46 12.62 -11.52 18.37
C GLY A 46 13.47 -12.77 18.08
N PRO A 47 14.80 -12.70 18.31
CA PRO A 47 15.75 -13.76 17.98
C PRO A 47 15.69 -14.99 18.90
N ASP A 48 15.03 -14.88 20.05
CA ASP A 48 14.87 -15.96 21.01
C ASP A 48 13.49 -16.61 20.84
N GLU A 49 13.46 -17.78 20.20
CA GLU A 49 12.25 -18.60 20.03
C GLU A 49 11.70 -19.12 21.38
N ASP A 50 12.48 -19.01 22.47
CA ASP A 50 12.17 -19.55 23.81
C ASP A 50 11.60 -18.53 24.83
N GLY A 51 11.24 -17.32 24.40
CA GLY A 51 10.62 -16.33 25.32
C GLY A 51 10.83 -14.86 24.99
N GLY A 52 11.32 -14.53 23.78
CA GLY A 52 11.41 -13.15 23.34
C GLY A 52 10.04 -12.46 23.35
N GLN A 53 9.99 -11.21 23.82
CA GLN A 53 8.76 -10.42 23.88
C GLN A 53 8.10 -10.36 22.49
N SER A 54 6.93 -10.97 22.35
CA SER A 54 6.14 -10.88 21.12
C SER A 54 5.57 -9.47 21.01
N VAL A 55 5.83 -8.80 19.89
CA VAL A 55 5.22 -7.50 19.59
C VAL A 55 3.89 -7.75 18.89
N ASN A 56 2.80 -7.20 19.42
CA ASN A 56 1.48 -7.26 18.79
C ASN A 56 1.09 -5.91 18.22
N LEU A 57 0.65 -5.90 16.97
CA LEU A 57 0.12 -4.73 16.26
C LEU A 57 -1.35 -4.96 15.94
N LYS A 58 -2.22 -4.04 16.36
CA LYS A 58 -3.64 -4.04 15.95
C LYS A 58 -4.10 -2.62 15.71
N GLY A 59 -4.86 -2.38 14.64
CA GLY A 59 -5.30 -1.03 14.29
C GLY A 59 -6.00 -0.95 12.96
N THR A 60 -5.97 0.24 12.37
CA THR A 60 -6.51 0.52 11.04
C THR A 60 -5.49 1.28 10.19
N LEU A 61 -5.52 1.02 8.89
CA LEU A 61 -4.84 1.81 7.86
C LEU A 61 -5.90 2.46 6.99
N THR A 62 -5.91 3.78 6.90
CA THR A 62 -6.78 4.52 5.98
C THR A 62 -5.93 5.15 4.88
N ILE A 63 -6.31 4.95 3.63
CA ILE A 63 -5.68 5.58 2.45
C ILE A 63 -6.74 6.46 1.78
N SER A 64 -6.41 7.73 1.59
CA SER A 64 -7.36 8.76 1.16
C SER A 64 -6.79 9.64 0.05
N SER A 65 -7.63 9.99 -0.92
CA SER A 65 -7.37 11.08 -1.86
C SER A 65 -8.00 12.36 -1.31
N VAL A 66 -7.19 13.31 -0.86
CA VAL A 66 -7.63 14.48 -0.06
C VAL A 66 -7.50 15.81 -0.81
N GLY A 67 -7.70 15.79 -2.13
CA GLY A 67 -7.60 16.95 -3.01
C GLY A 67 -6.52 16.81 -4.08
N ALA A 68 -6.47 17.77 -4.99
CA ALA A 68 -5.50 17.81 -6.08
C ALA A 68 -5.16 19.24 -6.48
N THR A 69 -3.98 19.40 -7.07
CA THR A 69 -3.45 20.69 -7.52
C THR A 69 -2.60 20.49 -8.77
N ASP A 70 -2.38 21.55 -9.54
CA ASP A 70 -1.52 21.52 -10.73
C ASP A 70 -0.14 22.07 -10.37
N VAL A 71 0.91 21.29 -10.63
CA VAL A 71 2.30 21.67 -10.39
C VAL A 71 3.02 21.66 -11.74
N GLN A 72 3.53 22.81 -12.17
CA GLN A 72 4.23 22.95 -13.46
C GLN A 72 3.41 22.45 -14.67
N GLY A 73 2.08 22.64 -14.64
CA GLY A 73 1.18 22.20 -15.70
C GLY A 73 0.82 20.70 -15.65
N GLU A 74 1.22 19.99 -14.60
CA GLU A 74 0.90 18.58 -14.39
C GLU A 74 -0.05 18.40 -13.20
N ARG A 75 -1.12 17.61 -13.41
CA ARG A 75 -2.09 17.28 -12.38
C ARG A 75 -1.46 16.38 -11.31
N CYS A 76 -1.47 16.83 -10.07
CA CYS A 76 -0.98 16.10 -8.92
C CYS A 76 -2.10 15.83 -7.91
N ARG A 77 -2.00 14.69 -7.23
CA ARG A 77 -2.97 14.21 -6.24
C ARG A 77 -2.35 14.20 -4.85
N TRP A 78 -3.07 14.74 -3.87
CA TRP A 78 -2.74 14.54 -2.47
C TRP A 78 -3.25 13.17 -2.01
N ILE A 79 -2.32 12.30 -1.62
CA ILE A 79 -2.60 11.00 -1.01
C ILE A 79 -2.24 11.10 0.48
N GLU A 80 -3.20 10.84 1.36
CA GLU A 80 -2.98 10.77 2.80
C GLU A 80 -3.14 9.32 3.29
N ILE A 81 -2.18 8.89 4.09
CA ILE A 81 -2.09 7.54 4.66
C ILE A 81 -2.08 7.70 6.17
N VAL A 82 -3.10 7.17 6.83
CA VAL A 82 -3.30 7.27 8.28
C VAL A 82 -3.24 5.87 8.87
N LEU A 83 -2.26 5.63 9.74
CA LEU A 83 -2.15 4.43 10.56
C LEU A 83 -2.57 4.78 11.99
N GLU A 84 -3.68 4.22 12.46
CA GLU A 84 -4.14 4.33 13.84
C GLU A 84 -4.03 2.95 14.48
N ALA A 85 -3.05 2.74 15.36
CA ALA A 85 -2.77 1.40 15.86
C ALA A 85 -2.35 1.39 17.33
N ARG A 86 -2.32 0.19 17.90
CA ARG A 86 -1.75 -0.11 19.20
C ARG A 86 -0.58 -1.06 19.01
N ARG A 87 0.55 -0.74 19.62
CA ARG A 87 1.72 -1.62 19.75
C ARG A 87 1.91 -1.93 21.22
N ASP A 88 1.81 -3.21 21.59
CA ASP A 88 1.98 -3.68 22.98
C ASP A 88 1.12 -2.88 23.98
N GLY A 89 -0.13 -2.59 23.57
CA GLY A 89 -1.10 -1.82 24.35
C GLY A 89 -0.98 -0.30 24.21
N GLN A 90 0.14 0.23 23.72
CA GLN A 90 0.33 1.66 23.52
C GLN A 90 -0.25 2.13 22.19
N ALA A 91 -1.23 3.03 22.24
CA ALA A 91 -1.83 3.62 21.06
C ALA A 91 -0.91 4.67 20.41
N PHE A 92 -0.88 4.70 19.09
CA PHE A 92 -0.19 5.70 18.30
C PHE A 92 -0.95 5.98 17.00
N THR A 93 -0.72 7.18 16.46
CA THR A 93 -1.20 7.57 15.14
C THR A 93 -0.01 8.03 14.32
N GLU A 94 0.10 7.52 13.11
CA GLU A 94 1.09 7.91 12.12
C GLU A 94 0.37 8.37 10.85
N VAL A 95 0.79 9.51 10.32
CA VAL A 95 0.18 10.13 9.15
C VAL A 95 1.29 10.45 8.15
N GLY A 96 1.16 9.95 6.93
CA GLY A 96 1.97 10.35 5.78
C GLY A 96 1.08 11.02 4.75
N LYS A 97 1.52 12.15 4.19
CA LYS A 97 0.78 12.87 3.13
C LYS A 97 1.73 13.19 2.00
N LEU A 98 1.39 12.81 0.77
CA LEU A 98 2.24 12.97 -0.41
C LEU A 98 1.45 13.65 -1.52
N LEU A 99 2.10 14.60 -2.18
CA LEU A 99 1.66 15.13 -3.46
C LEU A 99 2.40 14.37 -4.55
N VAL A 100 1.68 13.60 -5.36
CA VAL A 100 2.27 12.78 -6.43
C VAL A 100 1.57 13.12 -7.75
N PRO A 101 2.31 13.27 -8.86
CA PRO A 101 1.69 13.43 -10.17
C PRO A 101 0.84 12.20 -10.52
N GLU A 102 -0.38 12.40 -10.98
CA GLU A 102 -1.36 11.31 -11.14
C GLU A 102 -0.87 10.22 -12.11
N ARG A 103 -0.08 10.61 -13.13
CA ARG A 103 0.50 9.66 -14.09
C ARG A 103 1.49 8.67 -13.48
N HIS A 104 2.04 8.99 -12.31
CA HIS A 104 3.02 8.18 -11.59
C HIS A 104 2.39 7.37 -10.46
N VAL A 105 1.06 7.29 -10.38
CA VAL A 105 0.37 6.43 -9.43
C VAL A 105 -0.43 5.35 -10.16
N GLY A 106 -0.36 4.12 -9.64
CA GLY A 106 -1.03 2.94 -10.20
C GLY A 106 -0.03 1.89 -10.66
N ARG A 107 -0.47 1.01 -11.57
CA ARG A 107 0.32 -0.09 -12.13
C ARG A 107 1.66 0.32 -12.68
N ASP A 108 2.65 -0.52 -12.41
CA ASP A 108 3.97 -0.42 -13.01
C ASP A 108 4.64 0.94 -12.78
N GLN A 109 4.05 1.80 -11.93
CA GLN A 109 4.53 3.14 -11.61
C GLN A 109 5.31 3.15 -10.30
N ARG A 110 6.06 4.23 -10.11
CA ARG A 110 6.94 4.43 -8.97
C ARG A 110 6.62 5.74 -8.26
N PRO A 111 5.47 5.83 -7.57
CA PRO A 111 4.99 7.09 -6.98
C PRO A 111 5.99 7.71 -6.00
N LEU A 112 6.74 6.88 -5.26
CA LEU A 112 7.75 7.35 -4.30
C LEU A 112 9.01 7.92 -4.95
N GLU A 113 9.28 7.64 -6.23
CA GLU A 113 10.38 8.25 -6.99
C GLU A 113 9.98 9.61 -7.60
N HIS A 114 8.69 9.94 -7.59
CA HIS A 114 8.13 11.09 -8.32
C HIS A 114 7.28 12.02 -7.44
N PHE A 115 7.32 11.88 -6.12
CA PHE A 115 6.59 12.79 -5.24
C PHE A 115 7.14 14.22 -5.36
N VAL A 116 6.23 15.19 -5.39
CA VAL A 116 6.56 16.62 -5.41
C VAL A 116 6.80 17.13 -3.99
N GLU A 117 5.95 16.68 -3.06
CA GLU A 117 5.96 17.13 -1.69
C GLU A 117 5.50 16.00 -0.77
N ALA A 118 6.11 15.89 0.42
CA ALA A 118 5.74 14.88 1.40
C ALA A 118 5.81 15.43 2.81
N TRP A 119 4.86 15.00 3.64
CA TRP A 119 4.74 15.36 5.05
C TRP A 119 4.55 14.12 5.90
N HIS A 120 4.99 14.22 7.16
CA HIS A 120 4.85 13.18 8.16
C HIS A 120 4.43 13.76 9.50
N LYS A 121 3.56 13.05 10.21
CA LYS A 121 3.15 13.35 11.58
C LYS A 121 3.09 12.03 12.36
N HIS A 122 3.64 11.99 13.57
CA HIS A 122 3.56 10.82 14.43
C HIS A 122 3.21 11.26 15.85
N SER A 123 2.15 10.72 16.44
CA SER A 123 1.60 11.20 17.72
C SER A 123 2.57 11.12 18.89
N MET A 124 3.53 10.19 18.85
CA MET A 124 4.52 9.99 19.91
C MET A 124 5.89 10.65 19.64
N LEU A 125 6.06 11.36 18.52
CA LEU A 125 7.35 11.99 18.15
C LEU A 125 7.14 13.47 17.89
N ASN A 126 8.14 14.30 18.25
CA ASN A 126 8.13 15.75 18.00
C ASN A 126 6.83 16.44 18.46
N ASP A 127 6.30 16.04 19.63
CA ASP A 127 5.04 16.54 20.19
C ASP A 127 3.84 16.43 19.23
N GLY A 128 3.90 15.49 18.27
CA GLY A 128 2.88 15.31 17.25
C GLY A 128 2.86 16.40 16.18
N ALA A 129 3.89 17.24 16.06
CA ALA A 129 3.97 18.25 15.03
C ALA A 129 4.24 17.62 13.64
N PRO A 130 3.53 18.06 12.57
CA PRO A 130 3.88 17.69 11.20
C PRO A 130 5.27 18.20 10.82
N ARG A 131 5.99 17.39 10.04
CA ARG A 131 7.27 17.75 9.44
C ARG A 131 7.28 17.42 7.96
N GLN A 132 7.92 18.28 7.17
CA GLN A 132 8.14 18.01 5.75
C GLN A 132 9.25 16.97 5.58
N ILE A 133 9.03 16.01 4.69
CA ILE A 133 10.04 15.04 4.27
C ILE A 133 10.71 15.60 3.02
N LYS A 134 11.98 15.97 3.13
CA LYS A 134 12.77 16.47 1.99
C LYS A 134 13.40 15.35 1.17
N ASP A 135 13.63 14.21 1.80
CA ASP A 135 14.30 13.07 1.20
C ASP A 135 13.75 11.78 1.83
N LEU A 136 13.06 10.96 1.04
CA LEU A 136 12.50 9.69 1.51
C LEU A 136 13.57 8.63 1.75
N ASP A 137 14.71 8.70 1.09
CA ASP A 137 15.77 7.70 1.19
C ASP A 137 16.66 7.89 2.43
N HIS A 138 16.88 9.15 2.82
CA HIS A 138 17.58 9.49 4.05
C HIS A 138 16.65 9.62 5.26
N SER A 139 15.34 9.41 5.07
CA SER A 139 14.37 9.47 6.15
C SER A 139 14.58 8.33 7.15
N THR A 140 15.05 8.65 8.34
CA THR A 140 15.27 7.68 9.42
C THR A 140 13.95 7.36 10.13
N GLY A 141 13.61 6.08 10.27
CA GLY A 141 12.52 5.59 11.13
C GLY A 141 11.32 4.96 10.40
N GLY A 142 10.30 4.61 11.20
CA GLY A 142 9.14 3.79 10.77
C GLY A 142 8.29 4.36 9.64
N HIS A 143 8.27 5.69 9.48
CA HIS A 143 7.44 6.36 8.48
C HIS A 143 7.75 6.01 7.02
N ARG A 144 9.03 5.82 6.70
CA ARG A 144 9.46 5.31 5.39
C ARG A 144 8.83 3.95 5.11
N ASN A 145 8.68 3.11 6.14
CA ASN A 145 8.13 1.77 5.99
C ASN A 145 6.63 1.80 5.69
N VAL A 146 5.86 2.70 6.33
CA VAL A 146 4.42 2.84 6.02
C VAL A 146 4.23 3.30 4.58
N LEU A 147 4.94 4.34 4.15
CA LEU A 147 4.86 4.85 2.78
C LEU A 147 5.29 3.81 1.75
N ARG A 148 6.41 3.11 1.99
CA ARG A 148 6.89 2.03 1.11
C ARG A 148 5.97 0.82 1.05
N THR A 149 5.24 0.54 2.14
CA THR A 149 4.25 -0.54 2.15
C THR A 149 3.06 -0.18 1.28
N VAL A 150 2.58 1.07 1.39
CA VAL A 150 1.37 1.51 0.68
C VAL A 150 1.64 1.81 -0.79
N LEU A 151 2.69 2.57 -1.06
CA LEU A 151 3.08 3.08 -2.38
C LEU A 151 4.29 2.30 -2.94
N ARG A 152 4.28 0.99 -2.76
CA ARG A 152 5.36 0.09 -3.16
C ARG A 152 5.59 0.12 -4.68
N HIS A 153 6.85 -0.04 -5.07
CA HIS A 153 7.19 -0.37 -6.45
C HIS A 153 6.62 -1.73 -6.90
N PRO A 154 6.41 -1.91 -8.21
CA PRO A 154 6.08 -3.20 -8.81
C PRO A 154 7.07 -4.29 -8.38
N PHE A 155 6.58 -5.49 -8.12
CA PHE A 155 7.42 -6.67 -7.97
C PHE A 155 7.99 -7.03 -9.34
N GLU A 156 9.27 -7.37 -9.40
CA GLU A 156 9.90 -7.73 -10.68
C GLU A 156 9.32 -9.01 -11.28
N ASN A 157 8.95 -9.98 -10.43
CA ASN A 157 8.48 -11.31 -10.84
C ASN A 157 7.36 -11.86 -9.94
N PRO A 158 6.19 -11.21 -9.84
CA PRO A 158 5.10 -11.71 -9.03
C PRO A 158 4.51 -12.98 -9.63
N THR A 159 4.17 -13.93 -8.76
CA THR A 159 3.42 -15.14 -9.12
C THR A 159 1.93 -14.83 -9.07
N VAL A 160 1.22 -15.07 -10.16
CA VAL A 160 -0.25 -15.00 -10.17
C VAL A 160 -0.81 -16.18 -9.38
N LEU A 161 -1.70 -15.89 -8.45
CA LEU A 161 -2.39 -16.89 -7.63
C LEU A 161 -3.75 -17.22 -8.25
N PRO A 162 -4.28 -18.44 -8.03
CA PRO A 162 -5.68 -18.73 -8.30
C PRO A 162 -6.59 -17.74 -7.58
N LYS A 163 -7.72 -17.43 -8.20
CA LYS A 163 -8.77 -16.63 -7.55
C LYS A 163 -9.20 -17.26 -6.23
N ALA A 164 -9.52 -16.44 -5.24
CA ALA A 164 -10.00 -16.89 -3.93
C ALA A 164 -11.11 -15.97 -3.42
N GLU A 165 -12.08 -16.56 -2.73
CA GLU A 165 -13.10 -15.78 -2.01
C GLU A 165 -12.46 -15.06 -0.82
N VAL A 166 -12.71 -13.75 -0.69
CA VAL A 166 -12.36 -12.95 0.47
C VAL A 166 -13.63 -12.31 1.01
N GLU A 167 -13.92 -12.55 2.28
CA GLU A 167 -15.02 -11.89 2.98
C GLU A 167 -14.54 -10.56 3.56
N CYS A 168 -15.25 -9.48 3.23
CA CYS A 168 -14.91 -8.12 3.64
C CYS A 168 -16.19 -7.28 3.76
N LYS A 169 -16.04 -5.99 4.06
CA LYS A 169 -17.19 -5.07 4.20
C LYS A 169 -18.04 -4.93 2.93
N LEU A 170 -17.44 -5.16 1.76
CA LEU A 170 -18.12 -5.15 0.46
C LEU A 170 -18.84 -6.47 0.14
N GLY A 171 -18.87 -7.41 1.09
CA GLY A 171 -19.41 -8.75 0.93
C GLY A 171 -18.33 -9.79 0.63
N LYS A 172 -18.77 -10.95 0.12
CA LYS A 172 -17.89 -12.01 -0.37
C LYS A 172 -17.48 -11.72 -1.81
N LEU A 173 -16.18 -11.56 -2.03
CA LEU A 173 -15.60 -11.16 -3.30
C LEU A 173 -14.70 -12.26 -3.85
N GLU A 174 -14.87 -12.64 -5.12
CA GLU A 174 -13.94 -13.55 -5.81
C GLU A 174 -12.73 -12.74 -6.30
N CYS A 175 -11.67 -12.72 -5.51
CA CYS A 175 -10.51 -11.86 -5.73
C CYS A 175 -9.42 -12.56 -6.54
N GLU A 176 -8.84 -11.83 -7.50
CA GLU A 176 -7.56 -12.21 -8.10
C GLU A 176 -6.45 -12.12 -7.04
N GLY A 177 -5.34 -12.83 -7.24
CA GLY A 177 -4.24 -12.77 -6.30
C GLY A 177 -2.87 -12.73 -6.94
N ILE A 178 -1.93 -12.12 -6.22
CA ILE A 178 -0.51 -12.17 -6.53
C ILE A 178 0.27 -12.55 -5.27
N ALA A 179 1.37 -13.25 -5.47
CA ALA A 179 2.38 -13.49 -4.45
C ALA A 179 3.74 -13.01 -4.96
N ALA A 180 4.58 -12.52 -4.04
CA ALA A 180 5.93 -12.10 -4.38
C ALA A 180 6.86 -12.28 -3.19
N THR A 181 8.14 -12.45 -3.48
CA THR A 181 9.21 -12.44 -2.46
C THR A 181 10.25 -11.43 -2.87
N VAL A 182 10.68 -10.60 -1.92
CA VAL A 182 11.72 -9.59 -2.10
C VAL A 182 12.80 -9.85 -1.07
N LYS A 183 14.06 -9.85 -1.52
CA LYS A 183 15.22 -10.04 -0.68
C LYS A 183 16.17 -8.86 -0.85
N GLU A 184 16.45 -8.16 0.23
CA GLU A 184 17.35 -7.03 0.29
C GLU A 184 18.49 -7.35 1.26
N ALA A 185 19.74 -7.12 0.86
CA ALA A 185 20.90 -7.34 1.70
C ALA A 185 21.61 -6.00 1.95
N ASN A 186 21.99 -5.75 3.20
CA ASN A 186 22.88 -4.67 3.59
C ASN A 186 24.26 -5.26 3.86
N GLU A 187 25.15 -5.19 2.87
CA GLU A 187 26.50 -5.76 2.92
C GLU A 187 27.34 -5.22 4.08
N ALA A 188 27.20 -3.93 4.41
CA ALA A 188 27.97 -3.30 5.48
C ALA A 188 27.63 -3.87 6.88
N SER A 189 26.45 -4.45 7.05
CA SER A 189 25.96 -4.96 8.35
C SER A 189 25.66 -6.47 8.35
N ASN A 190 25.89 -7.14 7.22
CA ASN A 190 25.48 -8.52 6.95
C ASN A 190 23.99 -8.80 7.28
N ILE A 191 23.13 -7.77 7.24
CA ILE A 191 21.70 -7.94 7.48
C ILE A 191 21.02 -8.28 6.16
N VAL A 192 20.19 -9.31 6.19
CA VAL A 192 19.33 -9.72 5.08
C VAL A 192 17.86 -9.57 5.51
N TYR A 193 17.11 -8.81 4.72
CA TYR A 193 15.68 -8.65 4.81
C TYR A 193 15.03 -9.51 3.73
N GLU A 194 14.16 -10.43 4.13
CA GLU A 194 13.36 -11.23 3.22
C GLU A 194 11.89 -11.01 3.52
N SER A 195 11.15 -10.52 2.53
CA SER A 195 9.73 -10.21 2.64
C SER A 195 8.94 -11.04 1.63
N SER A 196 7.93 -11.76 2.09
CA SER A 196 6.97 -12.48 1.25
C SER A 196 5.59 -11.83 1.35
N PHE A 197 4.90 -11.71 0.24
CA PHE A 197 3.63 -11.00 0.11
C PHE A 197 2.56 -11.89 -0.50
N VAL A 198 1.32 -11.72 -0.04
CA VAL A 198 0.11 -12.24 -0.69
C VAL A 198 -0.90 -11.10 -0.75
N ILE A 199 -1.33 -10.73 -1.96
CA ILE A 199 -2.23 -9.60 -2.19
C ILE A 199 -3.45 -10.10 -2.95
N ARG A 200 -4.65 -9.70 -2.50
CA ARG A 200 -5.92 -10.01 -3.15
C ARG A 200 -6.56 -8.74 -3.69
N LEU A 201 -6.99 -8.81 -4.93
CA LEU A 201 -7.40 -7.65 -5.74
C LEU A 201 -8.84 -7.81 -6.23
N HIS A 202 -9.59 -6.72 -6.25
CA HIS A 202 -10.94 -6.66 -6.83
C HIS A 202 -11.30 -5.22 -7.22
N ASP A 203 -11.97 -5.06 -8.36
CA ASP A 203 -12.39 -3.77 -8.93
C ASP A 203 -13.37 -2.96 -8.05
N LYS A 204 -14.11 -3.61 -7.15
CA LYS A 204 -15.02 -2.98 -6.19
C LYS A 204 -14.29 -2.23 -5.08
N SER A 205 -13.02 -2.54 -4.82
CA SER A 205 -12.20 -1.76 -3.88
C SER A 205 -11.74 -0.47 -4.57
N PRO A 206 -11.97 0.72 -3.99
CA PRO A 206 -11.53 1.98 -4.61
C PRO A 206 -10.02 2.06 -4.87
N CYS A 207 -9.20 1.36 -4.08
CA CYS A 207 -7.75 1.26 -4.29
C CYS A 207 -7.30 -0.03 -5.02
N GLY A 208 -8.25 -0.88 -5.40
CA GLY A 208 -8.03 -2.18 -6.06
C GLY A 208 -7.60 -3.32 -5.13
N VAL A 209 -7.20 -3.04 -3.88
CA VAL A 209 -6.78 -4.05 -2.91
C VAL A 209 -7.90 -4.39 -1.93
N VAL A 210 -8.15 -5.68 -1.71
CA VAL A 210 -9.14 -6.19 -0.75
C VAL A 210 -8.46 -6.80 0.47
N SER A 211 -7.36 -7.53 0.28
CA SER A 211 -6.52 -7.98 1.39
C SER A 211 -5.05 -7.94 1.02
N TRP A 212 -4.22 -7.70 2.01
CA TRP A 212 -2.76 -7.67 1.88
C TRP A 212 -2.14 -8.39 3.06
N GLN A 213 -1.21 -9.29 2.80
CA GLN A 213 -0.47 -9.99 3.83
C GLN A 213 1.02 -9.91 3.51
N ALA A 214 1.84 -9.68 4.53
CA ALA A 214 3.28 -9.77 4.44
C ALA A 214 3.86 -10.57 5.59
N SER A 215 4.88 -11.37 5.29
CA SER A 215 5.78 -11.96 6.27
C SER A 215 7.18 -11.43 6.00
N ASN A 216 7.85 -10.89 7.02
CA ASN A 216 9.21 -10.40 6.92
C ASN A 216 10.11 -11.18 7.87
N VAL A 217 11.25 -11.62 7.36
CA VAL A 217 12.32 -12.25 8.11
C VAL A 217 13.55 -11.35 8.00
N VAL A 218 14.06 -10.91 9.14
CA VAL A 218 15.34 -10.23 9.24
C VAL A 218 16.35 -11.23 9.77
N SER A 219 17.47 -11.37 9.08
CA SER A 219 18.56 -12.25 9.50
C SER A 219 19.91 -11.54 9.44
N ARG A 220 20.86 -12.00 10.24
CA ARG A 220 22.26 -11.56 10.21
C ARG A 220 23.17 -12.77 10.35
N ASP A 221 24.17 -12.87 9.50
CA ASP A 221 25.12 -14.00 9.48
C ASP A 221 24.42 -15.37 9.47
N GLY A 222 23.30 -15.47 8.74
CA GLY A 222 22.47 -16.68 8.65
C GLY A 222 21.55 -16.96 9.84
N ARG A 223 21.64 -16.19 10.95
CA ARG A 223 20.73 -16.31 12.11
C ARG A 223 19.54 -15.38 11.95
N THR A 224 18.32 -15.89 12.14
CA THR A 224 17.12 -15.05 12.19
C THR A 224 17.15 -14.15 13.42
N LEU A 225 17.03 -12.85 13.18
CA LEU A 225 16.93 -11.82 14.21
C LEU A 225 15.48 -11.49 14.55
N GLN A 226 14.61 -11.51 13.54
CA GLN A 226 13.23 -11.09 13.70
C GLN A 226 12.34 -11.76 12.65
N LYS A 227 11.15 -12.19 13.06
CA LYS A 227 10.06 -12.57 12.15
C LYS A 227 8.89 -11.63 12.43
N THR A 228 8.27 -11.08 11.40
CA THR A 228 7.03 -10.32 11.53
C THR A 228 6.01 -10.78 10.51
N THR A 229 4.74 -10.79 10.89
CA THR A 229 3.63 -10.99 9.97
C THR A 229 2.64 -9.86 10.15
N VAL A 230 2.13 -9.32 9.05
CA VAL A 230 1.10 -8.29 9.04
C VAL A 230 0.05 -8.69 8.02
N ALA A 231 -1.21 -8.67 8.43
CA ALA A 231 -2.37 -8.89 7.59
C ALA A 231 -3.26 -7.65 7.64
N MET A 232 -3.80 -7.28 6.48
CA MET A 232 -4.73 -6.19 6.30
C MET A 232 -5.91 -6.65 5.47
N ILE A 233 -7.13 -6.33 5.92
CA ILE A 233 -8.39 -6.67 5.21
C ILE A 233 -9.22 -5.40 5.09
N LEU A 234 -9.76 -5.14 3.90
CA LEU A 234 -10.64 -4.01 3.64
C LEU A 234 -11.86 -4.06 4.56
N SER A 235 -11.96 -3.10 5.46
CA SER A 235 -13.01 -3.03 6.47
C SER A 235 -14.02 -1.92 6.24
N ASP A 236 -13.66 -0.91 5.44
CA ASP A 236 -14.59 0.16 5.07
C ASP A 236 -14.08 0.97 3.85
N CYS A 237 -14.97 1.73 3.23
CA CYS A 237 -14.62 2.74 2.22
C CYS A 237 -15.73 3.78 2.09
N GLY A 238 -15.38 4.99 1.65
CA GLY A 238 -16.38 6.05 1.49
C GLY A 238 -15.87 7.25 0.71
N THR A 239 -16.69 8.30 0.75
CA THR A 239 -16.45 9.61 0.14
C THR A 239 -16.17 10.66 1.22
N ASP A 240 -16.00 11.92 0.80
CA ASP A 240 -15.81 13.08 1.68
C ASP A 240 -14.53 13.04 2.52
N ALA A 241 -13.47 12.43 1.97
CA ALA A 241 -12.15 12.41 2.57
C ALA A 241 -11.62 13.84 2.77
N LYS A 242 -11.11 14.11 3.98
CA LYS A 242 -10.50 15.39 4.35
C LYS A 242 -9.13 15.14 4.95
N SER A 243 -8.19 16.02 4.61
CA SER A 243 -6.83 15.99 5.15
C SER A 243 -6.85 16.19 6.66
N ILE A 244 -6.30 15.24 7.41
CA ILE A 244 -6.12 15.39 8.87
C ILE A 244 -4.87 16.21 9.22
N MET A 245 -3.93 16.35 8.28
CA MET A 245 -2.79 17.27 8.43
C MET A 245 -3.16 18.75 8.22
N GLY A 246 -4.38 19.04 7.74
CA GLY A 246 -4.76 20.37 7.26
C GLY A 246 -4.18 20.69 5.88
N GLU A 247 -4.30 21.94 5.45
CA GLU A 247 -3.61 22.44 4.27
C GLU A 247 -2.13 22.72 4.62
N PRO A 248 -1.17 22.34 3.75
CA PRO A 248 0.20 22.82 3.88
C PRO A 248 0.19 24.35 3.92
N LYS A 249 0.88 24.94 4.89
CA LYS A 249 1.03 26.41 5.00
C LYS A 249 2.10 26.93 4.04
#